data_AF-A0A7W1LWP1-F1
#
_entry.id   AF-A0A7W1LWP1-F1
#
_cell.length_a   1.000
_cell.length_b   1.000
_cell.length_c   1.000
_cell.angle_alpha   90.00
_cell.angle_beta   90.00
_cell.angle_gamma   90.00
#
_symmetry.space_group_name_H-M   'P 1'
#
loop_
_entity.id
_entity.type
_entity.pdbx_description
1 polymer ?
#
loop_
_entity_poly.entity_id
_entity_poly.type
_entity_poly.pdbx_seq_one_letter_code
_entity_poly.pdbx_strand_id
1 'polypeptide(L)'
;MEELVEDICASQGKTQLSLGPLEQVYVFWLAGMSCDGCTVSVSGATEPALEDLMTGSIPGVPLVVLHHTVLTLESGDHFTQSLANAVAGKLDAPYVIAYEGSIADEKLTAGGEPFSSSGSLPLWAGSEERQRISTAEWVKRLAPGAAAVIAVGTCATWGGIPAAYGNVTGSMSVMDFL
;
A
#
# COMPACT_ATOMS: atom_id res chain seq x y z
N MET A 1 7.93 14.18 2.62
CA MET A 1 7.13 13.79 1.45
C MET A 1 6.84 15.01 0.57
N GLU A 2 6.26 16.08 1.10
CA GLU A 2 6.07 17.36 0.37
C GLU A 2 7.37 17.89 -0.26
N GLU A 3 8.46 17.93 0.51
CA GLU A 3 9.78 18.39 0.03
C GLU A 3 10.33 17.52 -1.12
N LEU A 4 10.06 16.21 -1.11
CA LEU A 4 10.49 15.30 -2.18
C LEU A 4 9.68 15.51 -3.46
N VAL A 5 8.37 15.76 -3.33
CA VAL A 5 7.50 16.10 -4.46
C VAL A 5 7.94 17.44 -5.07
N GLU A 6 8.19 18.44 -4.23
CA GLU A 6 8.70 19.74 -4.67
C GLU A 6 10.06 19.62 -5.38
N ASP A 7 10.98 18.82 -4.83
CA ASP A 7 12.29 18.57 -5.43
C ASP A 7 12.20 17.81 -6.76
N ILE A 8 11.33 16.80 -6.87
CA ILE A 8 11.08 16.07 -8.12
C ILE A 8 10.49 17.02 -9.18
N CYS A 9 9.47 17.79 -8.81
CA CYS A 9 8.86 18.81 -9.67
C CYS A 9 9.87 19.90 -10.08
N ALA A 10 10.77 20.30 -9.18
CA ALA A 10 11.79 21.32 -9.42
C ALA A 10 12.96 20.80 -10.26
N SER A 11 13.27 19.51 -10.21
CA SER A 11 14.42 18.90 -10.91
C SER A 11 14.31 18.92 -12.44
N GLN A 12 13.12 19.21 -13.00
CA GLN A 12 12.85 19.27 -14.44
C GLN A 12 13.50 18.13 -15.26
N GLY A 13 13.22 16.87 -14.89
CA GLY A 13 13.35 15.77 -15.85
C GLY A 13 12.48 16.05 -17.08
N LYS A 14 13.11 16.23 -18.25
CA LYS A 14 12.51 16.52 -19.58
C LYS A 14 11.10 17.14 -19.56
N THR A 15 11.07 18.48 -19.47
CA THR A 15 9.93 19.34 -19.82
C THR A 15 8.76 19.27 -18.83
N GLN A 16 8.37 20.41 -18.25
CA GLN A 16 7.10 20.56 -17.52
C GLN A 16 5.94 20.22 -18.46
N LEU A 17 5.54 18.95 -18.43
CA LEU A 17 4.40 18.45 -19.15
C LEU A 17 3.21 18.56 -18.20
N SER A 18 2.13 19.17 -18.69
CA SER A 18 0.88 19.30 -17.96
C SER A 18 0.55 17.97 -17.31
N LEU A 19 0.68 17.91 -15.99
CA LEU A 19 0.00 16.91 -15.21
C LEU A 19 -1.49 17.04 -15.56
N GLY A 20 -2.21 15.93 -15.65
CA GLY A 20 -3.65 15.98 -15.89
C GLY A 20 -4.37 16.76 -14.77
N PRO A 21 -5.70 16.64 -14.63
CA PRO A 21 -6.40 17.25 -13.50
C PRO A 21 -5.91 16.76 -12.11
N LEU A 22 -5.08 15.72 -12.07
CA LEU A 22 -4.41 15.20 -10.87
C LEU A 22 -2.89 15.33 -11.04
N GLU A 23 -2.24 16.03 -10.10
CA GLU A 23 -0.79 16.20 -10.08
C GLU A 23 -0.06 14.99 -9.51
N GLN A 24 -0.62 14.38 -8.45
CA GLN A 24 -0.06 13.21 -7.79
C GLN A 24 -1.15 12.26 -7.29
N VAL A 25 -0.77 11.01 -7.02
CA VAL A 25 -1.60 9.99 -6.38
C VAL A 25 -0.75 9.17 -5.41
N TYR A 26 -1.27 8.96 -4.21
CA TYR A 26 -0.63 8.04 -3.26
C TYR A 26 -1.01 6.60 -3.57
N VAL A 27 -0.03 5.71 -3.55
CA VAL A 27 -0.25 4.26 -3.67
C VAL A 27 0.17 3.61 -2.37
N PHE A 28 -0.81 3.21 -1.56
CA PHE A 28 -0.57 2.40 -0.37
C PHE A 28 -0.49 0.94 -0.77
N TRP A 29 0.74 0.42 -0.89
CA TRP A 29 1.03 -0.96 -1.20
C TRP A 29 1.11 -1.80 0.09
N LEU A 30 0.09 -2.62 0.32
CA LEU A 30 -0.03 -3.46 1.51
C LEU A 30 0.16 -4.93 1.16
N ALA A 31 0.99 -5.62 1.93
CA ALA A 31 1.27 -7.05 1.75
C ALA A 31 0.53 -7.89 2.81
N GLY A 32 -0.37 -8.76 2.38
CA GLY A 32 -1.10 -9.73 3.21
C GLY A 32 -0.34 -11.04 3.40
N MET A 33 -1.00 -12.16 3.11
CA MET A 33 -0.35 -13.46 2.96
C MET A 33 0.37 -13.50 1.60
N SER A 34 1.52 -12.84 1.58
CA SER A 34 2.31 -12.53 0.40
C SER A 34 3.61 -13.34 0.37
N CYS A 35 4.16 -13.52 -0.84
CA CYS A 35 5.55 -13.95 -1.04
C CYS A 35 6.44 -12.81 -1.60
N ASP A 36 5.88 -11.61 -1.71
CA ASP A 36 6.46 -10.39 -2.29
C ASP A 36 6.89 -10.53 -3.76
N GLY A 37 6.42 -11.58 -4.43
CA GLY A 37 6.70 -11.83 -5.84
C GLY A 37 6.05 -10.81 -6.77
N CYS A 38 4.93 -10.19 -6.39
CA CYS A 38 4.32 -9.14 -7.21
C CYS A 38 5.10 -7.83 -7.07
N THR A 39 5.60 -7.52 -5.87
CA THR A 39 6.57 -6.44 -5.66
C THR A 39 7.77 -6.62 -6.58
N VAL A 40 8.42 -7.80 -6.53
CA VAL A 40 9.59 -8.10 -7.38
C VAL A 40 9.23 -7.98 -8.87
N SER A 41 8.08 -8.53 -9.28
CA SER A 41 7.63 -8.45 -10.67
C SER A 41 7.41 -7.02 -11.15
N VAL A 42 6.80 -6.15 -10.34
CA VAL A 42 6.53 -4.74 -10.72
C VAL A 42 7.80 -3.91 -10.69
N SER A 43 8.72 -4.16 -9.75
CA SER A 43 10.03 -3.50 -9.73
C SER A 43 10.89 -3.83 -10.96
N GLY A 44 10.63 -4.95 -11.64
CA GLY A 44 11.29 -5.34 -12.88
C GLY A 44 10.61 -4.82 -14.16
N ALA A 45 9.57 -4.00 -14.06
CA ALA A 45 8.89 -3.43 -15.23
C ALA A 45 9.81 -2.47 -15.99
N THR A 46 9.71 -2.48 -17.32
CA THR A 46 10.53 -1.62 -18.20
C THR A 46 9.69 -0.77 -19.16
N GLU A 47 8.36 -0.92 -19.17
CA GLU A 47 7.46 -0.23 -20.11
C GLU A 47 6.06 0.00 -19.47
N PRO A 48 5.88 1.10 -18.74
CA PRO A 48 6.94 1.97 -18.20
C PRO A 48 7.69 1.30 -17.04
N ALA A 49 8.85 1.85 -16.67
CA ALA A 49 9.51 1.47 -15.44
C ALA A 49 8.78 2.03 -14.22
N LEU A 50 8.94 1.41 -13.05
CA LEU A 50 8.32 1.90 -11.81
C LEU A 50 8.85 3.30 -11.47
N GLU A 51 10.14 3.52 -11.71
CA GLU A 51 10.83 4.78 -11.51
C GLU A 51 10.26 5.90 -12.40
N ASP A 52 9.78 5.58 -13.61
CA ASP A 52 9.18 6.57 -14.50
C ASP A 52 7.90 7.16 -13.90
N LEU A 53 7.12 6.32 -13.21
CA LEU A 53 5.91 6.73 -12.49
C LEU A 53 6.23 7.54 -11.23
N MET A 54 7.29 7.18 -10.52
CA MET A 54 7.73 7.84 -9.29
C MET A 54 8.48 9.14 -9.54
N THR A 55 9.02 9.34 -10.74
CA THR A 55 9.77 10.56 -11.12
C THR A 55 8.97 11.50 -12.01
N GLY A 56 7.74 11.13 -12.41
CA GLY A 56 6.90 11.94 -13.29
C GLY A 56 7.43 12.02 -14.72
N SER A 57 8.19 11.01 -15.17
CA SER A 57 8.81 10.99 -16.51
C SER A 57 7.81 10.76 -17.65
N ILE A 58 6.57 10.35 -17.32
CA ILE A 58 5.51 10.05 -18.30
C ILE A 58 4.52 11.23 -18.41
N PRO A 59 4.39 11.87 -19.58
CA PRO A 59 3.45 12.97 -19.78
C PRO A 59 1.99 12.56 -19.51
N GLY A 60 1.25 13.39 -18.77
CA GLY A 60 -0.18 13.22 -18.54
C GLY A 60 -0.55 12.14 -17.51
N VAL A 61 0.44 11.48 -16.90
CA VAL A 61 0.26 10.54 -15.79
C VAL A 61 0.59 11.26 -14.47
N PRO A 62 -0.23 11.16 -13.42
CA PRO A 62 0.09 11.76 -12.12
C PRO A 62 1.35 11.13 -11.51
N LEU A 63 2.10 11.92 -10.75
CA LEU A 63 3.22 11.43 -9.96
C LEU A 63 2.75 10.36 -8.97
N VAL A 64 3.42 9.19 -8.95
CA VAL A 64 3.10 8.12 -8.01
C VAL A 64 3.92 8.27 -6.74
N VAL A 65 3.24 8.62 -5.65
CA VAL A 65 3.83 8.62 -4.30
C VAL A 65 3.66 7.23 -3.70
N LEU A 66 4.68 6.39 -3.87
CA LEU A 66 4.64 4.99 -3.46
C LEU A 66 4.93 4.82 -1.96
N HIS A 67 3.95 4.28 -1.23
CA HIS A 67 4.10 3.85 0.14
C HIS A 67 4.08 2.32 0.20
N HIS A 68 5.25 1.70 0.30
CA HIS A 68 5.47 0.28 0.09
C HIS A 68 6.46 -0.27 1.10
N THR A 69 6.13 -1.38 1.75
CA THR A 69 6.94 -1.99 2.83
C THR A 69 8.40 -2.28 2.47
N VAL A 70 8.66 -2.76 1.24
CA VAL A 70 10.01 -3.06 0.73
C VAL A 70 10.77 -1.83 0.18
N LEU A 71 10.08 -0.88 -0.45
CA LEU A 71 10.73 0.17 -1.26
C LEU A 71 10.77 1.55 -0.58
N THR A 72 9.93 1.79 0.41
CA THR A 72 9.89 3.06 1.14
C THR A 72 11.07 3.20 2.08
N LEU A 73 11.65 4.40 2.14
CA LEU A 73 12.80 4.71 3.02
C LEU A 73 12.37 4.87 4.48
N GLU A 74 11.21 5.47 4.72
CA GLU A 74 10.62 5.60 6.04
C GLU A 74 10.29 4.23 6.63
N SER A 75 10.57 4.07 7.93
CA SER A 75 10.31 2.83 8.67
C SER A 75 9.65 3.13 10.01
N GLY A 76 9.11 2.09 10.65
CA GLY A 76 8.50 2.18 11.97
C GLY A 76 7.32 3.17 12.02
N ASP A 77 7.41 4.12 12.96
CA ASP A 77 6.33 5.06 13.22
C ASP A 77 6.12 6.04 12.06
N HIS A 78 7.20 6.44 11.37
CA HIS A 78 7.09 7.33 10.20
C HIS A 78 6.38 6.64 9.03
N PHE A 79 6.66 5.35 8.81
CA PHE A 79 5.93 4.55 7.84
C PHE A 79 4.44 4.47 8.21
N THR A 80 4.14 4.11 9.46
CA THR A 80 2.77 3.93 9.95
C THR A 80 1.97 5.25 9.98
N GLN A 81 2.63 6.38 10.21
CA GLN A 81 2.01 7.70 10.23
C GLN A 81 1.38 8.08 8.89
N SER A 82 1.98 7.67 7.77
CA SER A 82 1.43 7.92 6.43
C SER A 82 0.08 7.21 6.23
N LEU A 83 -0.01 5.94 6.64
CA LEU A 83 -1.26 5.18 6.65
C LEU A 83 -2.30 5.82 7.58
N ALA A 84 -1.89 6.26 8.78
CA ALA A 84 -2.77 6.95 9.71
C ALA A 84 -3.30 8.29 9.17
N ASN A 85 -2.47 9.05 8.46
CA ASN A 85 -2.87 10.30 7.80
C ASN A 85 -3.91 10.06 6.70
N ALA A 86 -3.76 8.98 5.92
CA ALA A 86 -4.72 8.56 4.91
C ALA A 86 -6.08 8.23 5.52
N VAL A 87 -6.10 7.43 6.59
CA VAL A 87 -7.34 7.12 7.33
C VAL A 87 -7.99 8.37 7.92
N ALA A 88 -7.18 9.33 8.39
CA ALA A 88 -7.66 10.59 8.94
C ALA A 88 -8.10 11.62 7.88
N GLY A 89 -8.00 11.32 6.58
CA GLY A 89 -8.33 12.24 5.50
C GLY A 89 -7.41 13.47 5.44
N LYS A 90 -6.15 13.32 5.89
CA LYS A 90 -5.17 14.42 5.96
C LYS A 90 -4.21 14.48 4.77
N LEU A 91 -4.40 13.62 3.77
CA LEU A 91 -3.60 13.68 2.55
C LEU A 91 -4.02 14.88 1.69
N ASP A 92 -3.04 15.43 1.00
CA ASP A 92 -3.17 16.54 0.05
C ASP A 92 -3.62 16.09 -1.35
N ALA A 93 -3.63 14.79 -1.63
CA ALA A 93 -4.05 14.20 -2.89
C ALA A 93 -4.81 12.88 -2.71
N PRO A 94 -5.55 12.41 -3.74
CA PRO A 94 -6.21 11.10 -3.71
C PRO A 94 -5.22 9.96 -3.52
N TYR A 95 -5.74 8.82 -3.04
CA TYR A 95 -4.94 7.61 -2.87
C TYR A 95 -5.68 6.38 -3.38
N VAL A 96 -4.89 5.38 -3.77
CA VAL A 96 -5.36 4.03 -4.07
C VAL A 96 -4.66 3.03 -3.14
N ILE A 97 -5.30 1.87 -2.97
CA ILE A 97 -4.71 0.74 -2.26
C ILE A 97 -4.24 -0.26 -3.31
N ALA A 98 -2.97 -0.63 -3.31
CA ALA A 98 -2.47 -1.80 -4.01
C ALA A 98 -2.30 -2.92 -2.98
N TYR A 99 -3.13 -3.96 -3.05
CA TYR A 99 -3.06 -5.06 -2.10
C TYR A 99 -2.40 -6.28 -2.75
N GLU A 100 -1.28 -6.71 -2.19
CA GLU A 100 -0.53 -7.88 -2.61
C GLU A 100 -0.71 -9.03 -1.60
N GLY A 101 -0.92 -10.24 -2.10
CA GLY A 101 -1.20 -11.40 -1.24
C GLY A 101 -2.68 -11.50 -0.86
N SER A 102 -3.10 -12.66 -0.35
CA SER A 102 -4.50 -12.85 0.08
C SER A 102 -4.74 -12.25 1.47
N ILE A 103 -5.99 -11.94 1.79
CA ILE A 103 -6.40 -11.46 3.12
C ILE A 103 -6.70 -12.67 4.02
N ALA A 104 -6.08 -12.75 5.19
CA ALA A 104 -6.39 -13.79 6.18
C ALA A 104 -7.62 -13.42 7.03
N ASP A 105 -8.39 -14.40 7.50
CA ASP A 105 -9.46 -14.16 8.47
C ASP A 105 -8.85 -14.02 9.86
N GLU A 106 -8.65 -12.76 10.28
CA GLU A 106 -8.05 -12.43 11.57
C GLU A 106 -8.84 -12.95 12.78
N LYS A 107 -10.10 -13.40 12.60
CA LYS A 107 -10.88 -14.05 13.67
C LYS A 107 -10.34 -15.43 14.03
N LEU A 108 -9.54 -16.05 13.17
CA LEU A 108 -8.92 -17.35 13.39
C LEU A 108 -7.60 -17.27 14.17
N THR A 109 -7.13 -16.06 14.47
CA THR A 109 -5.88 -15.86 15.22
C THR A 109 -6.03 -16.27 16.69
N ALA A 110 -4.98 -16.89 17.24
CA ALA A 110 -4.91 -17.19 18.66
C ALA A 110 -4.20 -16.04 19.39
N GLY A 111 -4.87 -15.43 20.37
CA GLY A 111 -4.29 -14.37 21.20
C GLY A 111 -4.36 -12.96 20.60
N GLY A 112 -5.06 -12.76 19.49
CA GLY A 112 -5.27 -11.45 18.87
C GLY A 112 -4.06 -10.92 18.07
N GLU A 113 -3.02 -11.74 17.89
CA GLU A 113 -1.90 -11.41 17.03
C GLU A 113 -2.26 -11.65 15.56
N PRO A 114 -2.10 -10.65 14.69
CA PRO A 114 -2.52 -10.75 13.30
C PRO A 114 -1.65 -11.74 12.48
N PHE A 115 -2.24 -12.38 11.47
CA PHE A 115 -1.50 -13.25 10.55
C PHE A 115 -0.48 -12.48 9.70
N SER A 116 -0.85 -11.27 9.27
CA SER A 116 0.04 -10.34 8.57
C SER A 116 -0.22 -8.92 9.08
N SER A 117 0.82 -8.24 9.56
CA SER A 117 0.72 -6.92 10.16
C SER A 117 1.57 -5.88 9.42
N SER A 118 1.08 -4.65 9.44
CA SER A 118 1.86 -3.48 9.05
C SER A 118 1.75 -2.41 10.13
N GLY A 119 2.86 -2.03 10.74
CA GLY A 119 2.88 -1.05 11.81
C GLY A 119 2.13 -1.46 13.09
N SER A 120 2.07 -0.51 14.03
CA SER A 120 1.40 -0.69 15.31
C SER A 120 0.81 0.62 15.80
N LEU A 121 -0.32 0.56 16.50
CA LEU A 121 -1.03 1.74 17.01
C LEU A 121 -1.39 1.58 18.49
N PRO A 122 -1.61 2.68 19.22
CA PRO A 122 -1.48 4.07 18.77
C PRO A 122 -0.02 4.56 18.76
N LEU A 123 0.34 5.43 17.82
CA LEU A 123 1.73 5.91 17.65
C LEU A 123 2.28 6.67 18.85
N TRP A 124 1.42 7.29 19.67
CA TRP A 124 1.83 8.03 20.86
C TRP A 124 2.16 7.14 22.08
N ALA A 125 1.75 5.87 22.07
CA ALA A 125 1.99 4.95 23.19
C ALA A 125 3.39 4.35 23.14
N GLY A 126 3.88 3.85 24.27
CA GLY A 126 5.12 3.05 24.35
C GLY A 126 4.96 1.70 23.66
N SER A 127 6.07 1.06 23.25
CA SER A 127 6.04 -0.16 22.42
C SER A 127 5.25 -1.33 23.02
N GLU A 128 5.24 -1.47 24.35
CA GLU A 128 4.52 -2.55 25.05
C GLU A 128 3.00 -2.36 25.07
N GLU A 129 2.53 -1.12 24.90
CA GLU A 129 1.12 -0.76 24.88
C GLU A 129 0.56 -0.69 23.45
N ARG A 130 1.43 -0.78 22.43
CA ARG A 130 1.05 -0.74 21.02
C ARG A 130 0.55 -2.10 20.56
N GLN A 131 -0.54 -2.07 19.81
CA GLN A 131 -1.10 -3.25 19.15
C GLN A 131 -0.70 -3.25 17.68
N ARG A 132 -0.23 -4.40 17.19
CA ARG A 132 0.03 -4.60 15.76
C ARG A 132 -1.27 -4.52 14.99
N ILE A 133 -1.24 -3.82 13.86
CA ILE A 133 -2.42 -3.67 13.01
C ILE A 133 -2.30 -4.62 11.84
N SER A 134 -3.29 -5.49 11.66
CA SER A 134 -3.31 -6.38 10.49
C SER A 134 -3.40 -5.57 9.20
N THR A 135 -2.84 -6.11 8.12
CA THR A 135 -3.03 -5.48 6.81
C THR A 135 -4.49 -5.54 6.35
N ALA A 136 -5.25 -6.54 6.81
CA ALA A 136 -6.71 -6.62 6.66
C ALA A 136 -7.42 -5.42 7.32
N GLU A 137 -7.03 -5.06 8.54
CA GLU A 137 -7.58 -3.91 9.26
C GLU A 137 -7.18 -2.59 8.58
N TRP A 138 -5.98 -2.48 8.04
CA TRP A 138 -5.60 -1.32 7.22
C TRP A 138 -6.46 -1.18 5.98
N VAL A 139 -6.66 -2.25 5.22
CA VAL A 139 -7.54 -2.24 4.04
C VAL A 139 -8.94 -1.80 4.46
N LYS A 140 -9.48 -2.36 5.54
CA LYS A 140 -10.81 -2.00 6.04
C LYS A 140 -10.93 -0.52 6.42
N ARG A 141 -9.89 0.08 7.00
CA ARG A 141 -9.86 1.50 7.39
C ARG A 141 -9.67 2.44 6.19
N LEU A 142 -8.88 2.03 5.21
CA LEU A 142 -8.49 2.85 4.06
C LEU A 142 -9.50 2.77 2.92
N ALA A 143 -10.10 1.60 2.68
CA ALA A 143 -10.96 1.37 1.52
C ALA A 143 -12.13 2.37 1.39
N PRO A 144 -12.81 2.81 2.48
CA PRO A 144 -13.88 3.80 2.35
C PRO A 144 -13.45 5.17 1.82
N GLY A 145 -12.17 5.55 1.97
CA GLY A 145 -11.63 6.82 1.49
C GLY A 145 -10.75 6.69 0.24
N ALA A 146 -10.46 5.47 -0.20
CA ALA A 146 -9.62 5.22 -1.37
C ALA A 146 -10.41 5.48 -2.66
N ALA A 147 -9.73 6.02 -3.68
CA ALA A 147 -10.29 6.16 -5.02
C ALA A 147 -10.50 4.79 -5.71
N ALA A 148 -9.64 3.82 -5.39
CA ALA A 148 -9.75 2.44 -5.86
C ALA A 148 -8.95 1.50 -4.95
N VAL A 149 -9.32 0.21 -4.99
CA VAL A 149 -8.53 -0.89 -4.45
C VAL A 149 -8.13 -1.81 -5.60
N ILE A 150 -6.83 -2.04 -5.74
CA ILE A 150 -6.21 -2.82 -6.81
C ILE A 150 -5.69 -4.11 -6.18
N ALA A 151 -6.30 -5.25 -6.54
CA ALA A 151 -5.82 -6.56 -6.13
C ALA A 151 -4.65 -6.99 -7.02
N VAL A 152 -3.43 -7.01 -6.47
CA VAL A 152 -2.20 -7.31 -7.20
C VAL A 152 -1.84 -8.80 -7.05
N GLY A 153 -1.91 -9.52 -8.17
CA GLY A 153 -1.56 -10.94 -8.26
C GLY A 153 -2.66 -11.90 -7.80
N THR A 154 -2.54 -13.17 -8.21
CA THR A 154 -3.58 -14.20 -8.01
C THR A 154 -3.99 -14.39 -6.54
N CYS A 155 -3.06 -14.21 -5.60
CA CYS A 155 -3.36 -14.32 -4.17
C CYS A 155 -4.34 -13.23 -3.73
N ALA A 156 -4.12 -11.98 -4.14
CA ALA A 156 -5.03 -10.88 -3.81
C ALA A 156 -6.34 -10.98 -4.59
N THR A 157 -6.28 -11.34 -5.88
CA THR A 157 -7.48 -11.38 -6.73
C THR A 157 -8.39 -12.57 -6.45
N TRP A 158 -7.86 -13.73 -6.09
CA TRP A 158 -8.63 -14.98 -6.01
C TRP A 158 -8.31 -15.82 -4.77
N GLY A 159 -7.57 -15.27 -3.80
CA GLY A 159 -7.05 -16.00 -2.64
C GLY A 159 -5.78 -16.79 -2.94
N GLY A 160 -5.66 -17.40 -4.14
CA GLY A 160 -4.44 -18.05 -4.62
C GLY A 160 -3.96 -19.23 -3.76
N ILE A 161 -2.64 -19.45 -3.71
CA ILE A 161 -2.05 -20.56 -2.94
C ILE A 161 -2.42 -20.48 -1.45
N PRO A 162 -2.38 -19.32 -0.77
CA PRO A 162 -2.81 -19.24 0.62
C PRO A 162 -4.26 -19.68 0.87
N ALA A 163 -5.16 -19.51 -0.11
CA ALA A 163 -6.56 -19.93 -0.02
C ALA A 163 -6.81 -21.36 -0.52
N ALA A 164 -5.77 -22.11 -0.91
CA ALA A 164 -5.91 -23.47 -1.38
C ALA A 164 -6.52 -24.40 -0.31
N TYR A 165 -6.98 -25.58 -0.74
CA TYR A 165 -7.59 -26.57 0.14
C TYR A 165 -6.67 -26.92 1.32
N GLY A 166 -7.22 -26.88 2.53
CA GLY A 166 -6.50 -27.15 3.78
C GLY A 166 -5.84 -25.93 4.42
N ASN A 167 -6.10 -24.71 3.93
CA ASN A 167 -5.60 -23.49 4.58
C ASN A 167 -6.19 -23.31 5.98
N VAL A 168 -5.35 -22.88 6.92
CA VAL A 168 -5.69 -22.67 8.34
C VAL A 168 -5.89 -21.20 8.70
N THR A 169 -5.66 -20.31 7.74
CA THR A 169 -5.73 -18.85 7.89
C THR A 169 -7.05 -18.26 7.40
N GLY A 170 -7.93 -19.07 6.81
CA GLY A 170 -9.17 -18.60 6.20
C GLY A 170 -8.92 -17.60 5.07
N SER A 171 -7.82 -17.77 4.34
CA SER A 171 -7.38 -16.78 3.36
C SER A 171 -8.40 -16.63 2.22
N MET A 172 -8.65 -15.39 1.82
CA MET A 172 -9.65 -14.99 0.83
C MET A 172 -9.13 -13.88 -0.09
N SER A 173 -9.85 -13.63 -1.18
CA SER A 173 -9.53 -12.52 -2.08
C SER A 173 -9.87 -11.16 -1.46
N VAL A 174 -9.32 -10.10 -2.04
CA VAL A 174 -9.71 -8.71 -1.71
C VAL A 174 -11.21 -8.49 -1.95
N MET A 175 -11.77 -9.10 -3.00
CA MET A 175 -13.20 -8.98 -3.35
C MET A 175 -14.11 -9.72 -2.38
N ASP A 176 -13.66 -10.83 -1.78
CA ASP A 176 -14.45 -11.56 -0.78
C ASP A 176 -14.41 -10.86 0.59
N PHE A 177 -13.36 -10.08 0.84
CA PHE A 177 -13.17 -9.37 2.11
C PHE A 177 -13.94 -8.04 2.19
N LEU A 178 -13.96 -7.26 1.10
CA LEU A 178 -14.59 -5.94 1.00
C LEU A 178 -16.08 -6.02 0.63
#